data_AF-A0A4P5XG38-F1
#
_entry.id   AF-A0A4P5XG38-F1
#
_cell.length_a   1.000
_cell.length_b   1.000
_cell.length_c   1.000
_cell.angle_alpha   90.00
_cell.angle_beta   90.00
_cell.angle_gamma   90.00
#
_symmetry.space_group_name_H-M   'P 1'
#
loop_
_entity.id
_entity.type
_entity.pdbx_description
1 polymer ?
#
loop_
_entity_poly.entity_id
_entity_poly.type
_entity_poly.pdbx_seq_one_letter_code
_entity_poly.pdbx_strand_id
1 'polypeptide(L)'
;MTLVCREPKPACSPITLQGMCGRGWREQKTFIVPDVKVLGENYIACDPRDISELVLPIYDLESPTPTKCIGVFDVDSYDRNAFTQQDAIDAMTLLREHHLLTNASITIIT
;
A
#
# COMPACT_ATOMS: atom_id res chain seq x y z
N MET A 1 -6.29 12.43 9.52
CA MET A 1 -6.90 11.10 9.33
C MET A 1 -5.85 10.08 9.72
N THR A 2 -6.08 9.34 10.79
CA THR A 2 -5.15 8.30 11.28
C THR A 2 -5.60 6.98 10.69
N LEU A 3 -4.74 6.31 9.93
CA LEU A 3 -5.00 4.95 9.46
C LEU A 3 -4.82 4.01 10.67
N VAL A 4 -5.79 3.14 10.93
CA VAL A 4 -5.76 2.18 12.05
C VAL A 4 -6.03 0.78 11.50
N CYS A 5 -5.15 -0.17 11.82
CA CYS A 5 -5.28 -1.58 11.43
C CYS A 5 -5.39 -2.51 12.65
N ARG A 6 -5.92 -3.71 12.40
CA ARG A 6 -6.53 -4.66 13.36
C ARG A 6 -5.52 -5.68 13.94
N GLU A 7 -5.81 -6.15 15.15
CA GLU A 7 -5.04 -7.04 16.04
C GLU A 7 -4.56 -8.40 15.46
N PRO A 8 -3.49 -9.01 16.03
CA PRO A 8 -3.01 -8.81 17.40
C PRO A 8 -1.99 -7.68 17.59
N LYS A 9 -1.40 -7.15 16.50
CA LYS A 9 -0.65 -5.87 16.51
C LYS A 9 -0.75 -5.23 15.11
N PRO A 10 -1.18 -3.96 14.98
CA PRO A 10 -1.01 -3.25 13.73
C PRO A 10 0.48 -3.12 13.40
N ALA A 11 0.86 -3.47 12.18
CA ALA A 11 2.24 -3.34 11.72
C ALA A 11 2.68 -1.86 11.80
N CYS A 12 1.84 -0.93 11.34
CA CYS A 12 2.05 0.51 11.48
C CYS A 12 0.84 1.18 12.16
N SER A 13 0.80 1.28 13.49
CA SER A 13 -0.16 2.17 14.14
C SER A 13 0.27 2.63 15.54
N PRO A 14 0.07 3.93 15.88
CA PRO A 14 -0.45 4.99 15.01
C PRO A 14 0.63 5.55 14.07
N ILE A 15 0.31 5.68 12.77
CA ILE A 15 1.13 6.44 11.81
C ILE A 15 0.31 7.57 11.19
N THR A 16 0.97 8.68 10.85
CA THR A 16 0.37 9.74 10.04
C THR A 16 0.45 9.35 8.55
N LEU A 17 -0.01 10.19 7.61
CA LEU A 17 0.04 9.94 6.16
C LEU A 17 1.47 10.09 5.59
N GLN A 18 2.41 9.35 6.18
CA GLN A 18 3.82 9.29 5.83
C GLN A 18 4.17 7.88 5.31
N GLY A 19 5.42 7.67 4.88
CA GLY A 19 5.85 6.41 4.30
C GLY A 19 5.17 6.09 2.97
N MET A 20 5.30 4.84 2.54
CA MET A 20 4.77 4.37 1.26
C MET A 20 3.26 4.18 1.30
N CYS A 21 2.69 3.66 2.39
CA CYS A 21 1.26 3.73 2.67
C CYS A 21 0.67 5.15 2.50
N GLY A 22 1.28 6.16 3.12
CA GLY A 22 0.83 7.55 3.00
C GLY A 22 1.00 8.14 1.60
N ARG A 23 1.99 7.68 0.85
CA ARG A 23 2.19 8.05 -0.56
C ARG A 23 1.16 7.38 -1.47
N GLY A 24 0.89 6.09 -1.28
CA GLY A 24 -0.17 5.32 -1.95
C GLY A 24 -1.54 5.98 -1.81
N TRP A 25 -1.87 6.39 -0.58
CA TRP A 25 -3.12 7.10 -0.30
C TRP A 25 -3.21 8.45 -1.02
N ARG A 26 -2.14 9.28 -1.00
CA ARG A 26 -2.14 10.63 -1.58
C ARG A 26 -2.07 10.62 -3.10
N GLU A 27 -1.19 9.80 -3.67
CA GLU A 27 -0.94 9.76 -5.11
C GLU A 27 -1.93 8.88 -5.87
N GLN A 28 -2.70 8.03 -5.18
CA GLN A 28 -3.65 7.11 -5.80
C GLN A 28 -2.98 6.19 -6.83
N LYS A 29 -1.80 5.68 -6.46
CA LYS A 29 -0.97 4.80 -7.30
C LYS A 29 -0.57 3.55 -6.53
N THR A 30 -0.37 2.49 -7.29
CA THR A 30 0.22 1.25 -6.79
C THR A 30 1.73 1.40 -6.78
N PHE A 31 2.37 1.07 -5.65
CA PHE A 31 3.81 1.13 -5.49
C PHE A 31 4.39 -0.24 -5.22
N ILE A 32 5.45 -0.58 -5.96
CA ILE A 32 6.29 -1.73 -5.68
C ILE A 32 7.61 -1.21 -5.14
N VAL A 33 7.94 -1.59 -3.92
CA VAL A 33 9.21 -1.27 -3.26
C VAL A 33 10.06 -2.54 -3.21
N PRO A 34 11.02 -2.72 -4.13
CA PRO A 34 11.84 -3.92 -4.17
C PRO A 34 12.82 -4.03 -2.99
N ASP A 35 13.22 -2.90 -2.40
CA ASP A 35 14.13 -2.80 -1.27
C ASP A 35 13.86 -1.52 -0.48
N VAL A 36 13.36 -1.62 0.75
CA VAL A 36 13.01 -0.45 1.59
C VAL A 36 14.19 0.48 1.86
N LYS A 37 15.43 0.01 1.71
CA LYS A 37 16.64 0.84 1.89
C LYS A 37 16.70 1.98 0.88
N VAL A 38 16.08 1.84 -0.30
CA VAL A 38 16.04 2.92 -1.32
C VAL A 38 15.20 4.11 -0.88
N LEU A 39 14.31 3.92 0.09
CA LEU A 39 13.41 4.96 0.58
C LEU A 39 14.10 5.95 1.54
N GLY A 40 15.27 5.59 2.10
CA GLY A 40 16.03 6.45 3.01
C GLY A 40 15.20 6.98 4.18
N GLU A 41 15.27 8.28 4.43
CA GLU A 41 14.52 8.96 5.51
C GLU A 41 12.99 8.93 5.31
N ASN A 42 12.52 8.60 4.11
CA ASN A 42 11.08 8.50 3.83
C ASN A 42 10.51 7.12 4.17
N TYR A 43 11.34 6.17 4.60
CA TYR A 43 10.88 4.87 5.06
C TYR A 43 10.27 4.95 6.45
N ILE A 44 9.09 4.36 6.61
CA ILE A 44 8.51 4.10 7.93
C ILE A 44 8.28 2.61 7.99
N ALA A 45 9.13 1.94 8.77
CA ALA A 45 9.03 0.51 8.97
C ALA A 45 7.82 0.18 9.85
N CYS A 46 7.01 -0.77 9.38
CA CYS A 46 5.98 -1.40 10.18
C CYS A 46 6.57 -2.53 11.03
N ASP A 47 7.34 -3.44 10.42
CA ASP A 47 8.27 -4.33 11.10
C ASP A 47 9.72 -3.97 10.70
N PRO A 48 10.67 -3.89 11.64
CA PRO A 48 12.08 -3.62 11.31
C PRO A 48 12.73 -4.70 10.43
N ARG A 49 12.07 -5.85 10.22
CA ARG A 49 12.54 -6.93 9.35
C ARG A 49 12.07 -6.81 7.90
N ASP A 50 11.11 -5.94 7.61
CA ASP A 50 10.59 -5.80 6.25
C ASP A 50 11.67 -5.26 5.31
N ILE A 51 11.80 -5.90 4.15
CA ILE A 51 12.78 -5.56 3.11
C ILE A 51 12.08 -5.10 1.83
N SER A 52 10.87 -5.56 1.54
CA SER A 52 10.10 -5.12 0.37
C SER A 52 8.64 -4.91 0.73
N GLU A 53 7.95 -4.06 -0.03
CA GLU A 53 6.58 -3.60 0.26
C GLU A 53 5.79 -3.44 -1.05
N LEU A 54 4.51 -3.80 -1.03
CA LEU A 54 3.54 -3.58 -2.10
C LEU A 54 2.34 -2.80 -1.53
N VAL A 55 2.13 -1.59 -2.05
CA VAL A 55 1.07 -0.68 -1.59
C VAL A 55 0.09 -0.41 -2.71
N LEU A 56 -1.19 -0.65 -2.48
CA LEU A 56 -2.29 -0.30 -3.40
C LEU A 56 -3.29 0.63 -2.69
N PRO A 57 -3.84 1.65 -3.37
CA PRO A 57 -4.91 2.46 -2.80
C PRO A 57 -6.22 1.68 -2.72
N ILE A 58 -7.03 1.92 -1.69
CA ILE A 58 -8.37 1.33 -1.54
C ILE A 58 -9.43 2.42 -1.65
N TYR A 59 -10.49 2.10 -2.37
CA TYR A 59 -11.70 2.91 -2.58
C TYR A 59 -12.91 2.18 -2.01
N ASP A 60 -13.94 2.92 -1.65
CA ASP A 60 -15.28 2.36 -1.46
C ASP A 60 -16.14 2.86 -2.62
N LEU A 61 -16.34 1.98 -3.60
CA LEU A 61 -17.12 2.26 -4.81
C LEU A 61 -18.60 1.87 -4.66
N GLU A 62 -18.96 1.16 -3.60
CA GLU A 62 -20.36 0.84 -3.28
C GLU A 62 -21.02 1.99 -2.52
N SER A 63 -20.22 2.87 -1.91
CA SER A 63 -20.72 4.08 -1.26
C SER A 63 -21.53 4.94 -2.23
N PRO A 64 -22.73 5.43 -1.81
CA PRO A 64 -23.55 6.34 -2.61
C PRO A 64 -22.89 7.72 -2.78
N THR A 65 -21.75 7.96 -2.12
CA THR A 65 -20.96 9.18 -2.24
C THR A 65 -19.64 8.81 -2.91
N PRO A 66 -19.21 9.49 -4.00
CA PRO A 66 -17.94 9.17 -4.64
C PRO A 66 -16.77 9.43 -3.66
N THR A 67 -16.04 8.37 -3.30
CA THR A 67 -14.92 8.46 -2.36
C THR A 67 -13.58 8.51 -3.09
N LYS A 68 -12.69 9.42 -2.67
CA LYS A 68 -11.38 9.64 -3.32
C LYS A 68 -10.37 8.52 -3.03
N CYS A 69 -10.26 8.04 -1.80
CA CYS A 69 -9.40 6.94 -1.36
C CYS A 69 -9.66 6.80 0.14
N ILE A 70 -10.07 5.63 0.60
CA ILE A 70 -10.46 5.41 1.99
C ILE A 70 -9.37 4.70 2.81
N GLY A 71 -8.36 4.14 2.15
CA GLY A 71 -7.27 3.42 2.80
C GLY A 71 -6.25 2.90 1.81
N VAL A 72 -5.42 1.98 2.27
CA VAL A 72 -4.45 1.26 1.44
C VAL A 72 -4.46 -0.21 1.78
N PHE A 73 -4.19 -1.04 0.78
CA PHE A 73 -3.81 -2.43 0.92
C PHE A 73 -2.29 -2.48 0.93
N ASP A 74 -1.74 -3.01 2.01
CA ASP A 74 -0.31 -3.01 2.31
C ASP A 74 0.16 -4.44 2.56
N VAL A 75 1.25 -4.82 1.90
CA VAL A 75 1.82 -6.17 1.98
C VAL A 75 3.34 -6.05 2.07
N ASP A 76 3.89 -6.58 3.14
CA ASP A 76 5.33 -6.59 3.42
C ASP A 76 5.96 -7.97 3.19
N SER A 77 7.27 -7.98 2.96
CA SER A 77 8.07 -9.21 2.94
C SER A 77 9.46 -9.00 3.51
N TYR A 78 9.99 -10.04 4.17
CA TYR A 78 11.37 -10.10 4.65
C TYR A 78 12.38 -10.37 3.53
N ASP A 79 11.91 -10.70 2.33
CA ASP A 79 12.75 -10.94 1.16
C ASP A 79 12.85 -9.70 0.27
N ARG A 80 14.00 -9.52 -0.39
CA ARG A 80 14.20 -8.46 -1.38
C ARG A 80 13.54 -8.83 -2.71
N ASN A 81 12.92 -7.88 -3.39
CA ASN A 81 12.18 -8.09 -4.64
C ASN A 81 11.07 -9.16 -4.52
N ALA A 82 10.39 -9.25 -3.38
CA ALA A 82 9.35 -10.26 -3.19
C ALA A 82 8.13 -10.03 -4.11
N PHE A 83 7.89 -8.78 -4.50
CA PHE A 83 6.75 -8.39 -5.33
C PHE A 83 7.19 -8.01 -6.74
N THR A 84 6.56 -8.62 -7.72
CA THR A 84 6.73 -8.34 -9.14
C THR A 84 5.58 -7.47 -9.67
N GLN A 85 5.73 -6.99 -10.91
CA GLN A 85 4.63 -6.31 -11.58
C GLN A 85 3.40 -7.21 -11.77
N GLN A 86 3.58 -8.52 -11.92
CA GLN A 86 2.46 -9.45 -12.04
C GLN A 86 1.70 -9.57 -10.71
N ASP A 87 2.40 -9.65 -9.59
CA ASP A 87 1.75 -9.69 -8.26
C ASP A 87 0.90 -8.43 -8.01
N ALA A 88 1.41 -7.27 -8.42
CA ALA A 88 0.65 -6.02 -8.36
C ALA A 88 -0.61 -6.07 -9.25
N ILE A 89 -0.51 -6.60 -10.48
CA ILE A 89 -1.65 -6.75 -11.39
C ILE A 89 -2.71 -7.70 -10.81
N ASP A 90 -2.27 -8.82 -10.24
CA ASP A 90 -3.16 -9.84 -9.67
C ASP A 90 -3.87 -9.29 -8.42
N ALA A 91 -3.13 -8.62 -7.53
CA ALA A 91 -3.72 -7.92 -6.38
C ALA A 91 -4.70 -6.82 -6.81
N MET A 92 -4.37 -6.03 -7.83
CA MET A 92 -5.28 -5.02 -8.39
C MET A 92 -6.53 -5.64 -9.00
N THR A 93 -6.42 -6.82 -9.61
CA THR A 93 -7.57 -7.55 -10.17
C THR A 93 -8.50 -8.00 -9.06
N LEU A 94 -7.97 -8.63 -8.01
CA LEU A 94 -8.75 -9.03 -6.83
C LEU A 94 -9.48 -7.83 -6.19
N LEU A 95 -8.79 -6.70 -5.99
CA LEU A 95 -9.42 -5.52 -5.40
C LEU A 95 -10.53 -4.95 -6.31
N ARG A 96 -10.39 -5.01 -7.63
CA ARG A 96 -11.44 -4.57 -8.56
C ARG A 96 -12.67 -5.47 -8.52
N GLU A 97 -12.48 -6.79 -8.45
CA GLU A 97 -13.58 -7.75 -8.32
C GLU A 97 -14.43 -7.49 -7.07
N HIS A 98 -13.81 -6.94 -6.03
CA HIS A 98 -14.47 -6.54 -4.79
C HIS A 98 -14.88 -5.06 -4.75
N HIS A 99 -14.84 -4.33 -5.86
CA HIS A 99 -15.19 -2.90 -5.93
C HIS A 99 -14.36 -1.99 -5.00
N LEU A 100 -13.12 -2.40 -4.70
CA LEU A 100 -12.18 -1.71 -3.81
C LEU A 100 -11.10 -0.91 -4.55
N LEU A 101 -11.02 -1.00 -5.88
CA LEU A 101 -10.00 -0.33 -6.68
C LEU A 101 -10.56 0.17 -8.00
N THR A 102 -10.09 1.35 -8.43
CA THR A 102 -10.39 1.91 -9.76
C THR A 102 -9.20 1.70 -10.72
N ASN A 103 -9.02 2.60 -11.69
CA ASN A 103 -7.83 2.61 -12.52
C ASN A 103 -6.67 3.24 -11.73
N ALA A 104 -5.70 2.43 -11.33
CA ALA A 104 -4.44 2.87 -10.71
C ALA A 104 -3.25 2.49 -11.61
N SER A 105 -2.23 3.35 -11.67
CA SER A 105 -0.97 3.03 -12.33
C SER A 105 0.02 2.40 -11.36
N ILE A 106 0.88 1.52 -11.88
CA ILE A 106 1.95 0.87 -11.13
C ILE A 106 3.22 1.70 -11.25
N THR A 107 3.88 1.97 -10.13
CA THR A 107 5.19 2.62 -10.05
C THR A 107 6.15 1.74 -9.26
N ILE A 108 7.28 1.41 -9.85
CA ILE A 108 8.36 0.69 -9.17
C ILE A 108 9.32 1.72 -8.58
N ILE A 109 9.59 1.63 -7.29
CA ILE A 109 10.56 2.51 -6.61
C ILE A 109 11.96 1.93 -6.80
N THR A 110 12.90 2.77 -7.21
CA THR A 110 14.29 2.42 -7.51
C THR A 110 15.26 3.29 -6.73
#